data_AF-A0A7V1H0N5-F1
#
_entry.id   AF-A0A7V1H0N5-F1
#
_cell.length_a   1.000
_cell.length_b   1.000
_cell.length_c   1.000
_cell.angle_alpha   90.00
_cell.angle_beta   90.00
_cell.angle_gamma   90.00
#
_symmetry.space_group_name_H-M   'P 1'
#
loop_
_entity.id
_entity.type
_entity.pdbx_description
1 polymer ?
#
loop_
_entity_poly.entity_id
_entity_poly.type
_entity_poly.pdbx_seq_one_letter_code
_entity_poly.pdbx_strand_id
1 'polypeptide(L)'
;MPKTSFKKRKSENQKNHRQDAKTEIETTERSFKSHVLVILVVAILLAFIAIQGVNFDRPFYAANDDDNTAYGLAAHNLARFGFINLKFGMSTKYFDSDQDNVPGSFYTNHPQWFVVPAALSYKLFGISEVTTRLPSIIFSLLSIIAFYFTISIVYKDKTVALFATAAYALFPGFLFYGSSLSEKAFIVFLSTFAILSFFLLQTREEKYMKAVFIAMVFFGGLMGWHFYFAAAGLWLYALLRKDVKYRKFLLISTPLVSILTVLINFLHFYILNGIAFLSIFDQFKMRSGRLPLDVWAGRYGHWLSTSFTWPAVLVAAGFLVYVIYMAISKREFNLGLVYFTQPFLVILVFQQWSMHAFGSIYWVQFIALALGLTLSKLVNLRPRQLQVVGSILAILLIGLCFKYGYDGFTQYNYKSGILQPNDIELLKVISEQTPQSTSVALGSNTIGFSYRTVVEWYLLRKVTYDVTNDKVSLLLLFNPGFGSTYRTQIAEAEENGFTLVRQASYFWLYQRAPANPNSQ
;
A
#
# COMPACT_ATOMS: atom_id res chain seq x y z
N MET A 1 -71.59 -39.90 -14.92
CA MET A 1 -70.51 -39.44 -14.01
C MET A 1 -69.20 -39.35 -14.78
N PRO A 2 -68.51 -38.20 -14.84
CA PRO A 2 -67.45 -37.97 -15.82
C PRO A 2 -66.09 -38.52 -15.35
N LYS A 3 -65.65 -39.66 -15.91
CA LYS A 3 -64.30 -40.25 -15.71
C LYS A 3 -63.15 -39.39 -16.27
N THR A 4 -63.46 -38.30 -16.99
CA THR A 4 -62.48 -37.40 -17.60
C THR A 4 -61.85 -36.41 -16.61
N SER A 5 -62.52 -36.06 -15.50
CA SER A 5 -61.97 -35.06 -14.54
C SER A 5 -60.84 -35.62 -13.67
N PHE A 6 -60.83 -36.94 -13.41
CA PHE A 6 -59.85 -37.57 -12.51
C PHE A 6 -58.46 -37.71 -13.14
N LYS A 7 -58.38 -38.06 -14.45
CA LYS A 7 -57.10 -38.12 -15.17
C LYS A 7 -56.45 -36.75 -15.31
N LYS A 8 -57.25 -35.68 -15.52
CA LYS A 8 -56.76 -34.31 -15.63
C LYS A 8 -56.11 -33.84 -14.31
N ARG A 9 -56.80 -34.05 -13.17
CA ARG A 9 -56.26 -33.76 -11.83
C ARG A 9 -54.96 -34.52 -11.52
N LYS A 10 -54.87 -35.80 -11.89
CA LYS A 10 -53.65 -36.60 -11.66
C LYS A 10 -52.45 -36.08 -12.48
N SER A 11 -52.70 -35.61 -13.71
CA SER A 11 -51.67 -35.03 -14.57
C SER A 11 -51.22 -33.63 -14.10
N GLU A 12 -52.13 -32.81 -13.58
CA GLU A 12 -51.82 -31.49 -13.01
C GLU A 12 -51.01 -31.61 -11.72
N ASN A 13 -51.40 -32.52 -10.81
CA ASN A 13 -50.64 -32.77 -9.58
C ASN A 13 -49.21 -33.28 -9.87
N GLN A 14 -49.03 -34.11 -10.90
CA GLN A 14 -47.70 -34.63 -11.26
C GLN A 14 -46.81 -33.55 -11.91
N LYS A 15 -47.40 -32.59 -12.64
CA LYS A 15 -46.65 -31.43 -13.17
C LYS A 15 -46.24 -30.47 -12.04
N ASN A 16 -47.14 -30.18 -11.10
CA ASN A 16 -46.85 -29.32 -9.96
C ASN A 16 -45.71 -29.90 -9.11
N HIS A 17 -45.78 -31.20 -8.76
CA HIS A 17 -44.68 -31.85 -8.03
C HIS A 17 -43.33 -31.82 -8.76
N ARG A 18 -43.31 -31.94 -10.09
CA ARG A 18 -42.06 -31.82 -10.85
C ARG A 18 -41.51 -30.39 -10.86
N GLN A 19 -42.38 -29.40 -10.88
CA GLN A 19 -41.98 -27.99 -10.84
C GLN A 19 -41.49 -27.58 -9.45
N ASP A 20 -42.14 -28.06 -8.39
CA ASP A 20 -41.71 -27.85 -7.00
C ASP A 20 -40.34 -28.50 -6.77
N ALA A 21 -40.15 -29.76 -7.17
CA ALA A 21 -38.87 -30.46 -7.05
C ALA A 21 -37.75 -29.77 -7.84
N LYS A 22 -38.03 -29.26 -9.05
CA LYS A 22 -37.06 -28.51 -9.83
C LYS A 22 -36.68 -27.19 -9.15
N THR A 23 -37.65 -26.48 -8.59
CA THR A 23 -37.44 -25.22 -7.86
C THR A 23 -36.63 -25.45 -6.58
N GLU A 24 -36.89 -26.54 -5.86
CA GLU A 24 -36.16 -26.95 -4.67
C GLU A 24 -34.70 -27.32 -4.99
N ILE A 25 -34.46 -28.08 -6.07
CA ILE A 25 -33.10 -28.42 -6.54
C ILE A 25 -32.33 -27.15 -6.95
N GLU A 26 -32.93 -26.26 -7.74
CA GLU A 26 -32.30 -25.00 -8.17
C GLU A 26 -31.99 -24.08 -6.97
N THR A 27 -32.89 -24.03 -5.99
CA THR A 27 -32.70 -23.24 -4.76
C THR A 27 -31.57 -23.82 -3.90
N THR A 28 -31.53 -25.15 -3.75
CA THR A 28 -30.49 -25.85 -2.99
C THR A 28 -29.12 -25.70 -3.66
N GLU A 29 -29.04 -25.85 -4.98
CA GLU A 29 -27.81 -25.67 -5.75
C GLU A 29 -27.29 -24.23 -5.67
N ARG A 30 -28.20 -23.23 -5.75
CA ARG A 30 -27.86 -21.81 -5.61
C ARG A 30 -27.36 -21.48 -4.20
N SER A 31 -27.99 -22.06 -3.18
CA SER A 31 -27.57 -21.94 -1.79
C SER A 31 -26.18 -22.54 -1.59
N PHE A 32 -25.96 -23.79 -1.99
CA PHE A 32 -24.68 -24.48 -1.88
C PHE A 32 -23.54 -23.71 -2.56
N LYS A 33 -23.73 -23.27 -3.82
CA LYS A 33 -22.76 -22.44 -4.55
C LYS A 33 -22.43 -21.13 -3.83
N SER A 34 -23.42 -20.54 -3.16
CA SER A 34 -23.21 -19.30 -2.41
C SER A 34 -22.39 -19.54 -1.14
N HIS A 35 -22.61 -20.64 -0.42
CA HIS A 35 -21.81 -21.01 0.76
C HIS A 35 -20.36 -21.32 0.38
N VAL A 36 -20.14 -22.12 -0.66
CA VAL A 36 -18.78 -22.43 -1.15
C VAL A 36 -18.02 -21.17 -1.52
N LEU A 37 -18.66 -20.23 -2.21
CA LEU A 37 -18.04 -18.96 -2.57
C LEU A 37 -17.64 -18.13 -1.35
N VAL A 38 -18.51 -18.04 -0.34
CA VAL A 38 -18.19 -17.34 0.91
C VAL A 38 -16.99 -17.99 1.59
N ILE A 39 -16.96 -19.32 1.68
CA ILE A 39 -15.83 -20.07 2.24
C ILE A 39 -14.54 -19.74 1.48
N LEU A 40 -14.57 -19.70 0.15
CA LEU A 40 -13.39 -19.40 -0.66
C LEU A 40 -12.91 -17.95 -0.49
N VAL A 41 -13.82 -16.97 -0.39
CA VAL A 41 -13.44 -15.58 -0.07
C VAL A 41 -12.81 -15.50 1.31
N VAL A 42 -13.40 -16.16 2.31
CA VAL A 42 -12.83 -16.23 3.66
C VAL A 42 -11.44 -16.89 3.63
N ALA A 43 -11.27 -17.98 2.87
CA ALA A 43 -9.98 -18.63 2.71
C ALA A 43 -8.92 -17.70 2.09
N ILE A 44 -9.27 -16.89 1.10
CA ILE A 44 -8.36 -15.87 0.52
C ILE A 44 -7.94 -14.84 1.58
N LEU A 45 -8.90 -14.35 2.37
CA LEU A 45 -8.61 -13.38 3.44
C LEU A 45 -7.72 -14.00 4.52
N LEU A 46 -8.01 -15.23 4.93
CA LEU A 46 -7.19 -15.96 5.90
C LEU A 46 -5.79 -16.26 5.36
N ALA A 47 -5.64 -16.59 4.08
CA ALA A 47 -4.34 -16.77 3.45
C ALA A 47 -3.54 -15.47 3.44
N PHE A 48 -4.16 -14.34 3.11
CA PHE A 48 -3.52 -13.03 3.19
C PHE A 48 -3.07 -12.74 4.63
N ILE A 49 -3.95 -12.90 5.62
CA ILE A 49 -3.62 -12.67 7.04
C ILE A 49 -2.49 -13.61 7.49
N ALA A 50 -2.54 -14.88 7.12
CA ALA A 50 -1.52 -15.85 7.49
C ALA A 50 -0.14 -15.45 6.93
N ILE A 51 -0.07 -15.01 5.67
CA ILE A 51 1.18 -14.54 5.06
C ILE A 51 1.68 -13.27 5.77
N GLN A 52 0.81 -12.29 6.01
CA GLN A 52 1.16 -11.06 6.72
C GLN A 52 1.55 -11.31 8.18
N GLY A 53 0.99 -12.36 8.79
CA GLY A 53 1.26 -12.79 10.15
C GLY A 53 2.63 -13.42 10.34
N VAL A 54 3.27 -13.90 9.25
CA VAL A 54 4.63 -14.44 9.30
C VAL A 54 5.59 -13.32 9.70
N ASN A 55 6.16 -13.44 10.90
CA ASN A 55 7.09 -12.47 11.48
C ASN A 55 6.52 -11.05 11.54
N PHE A 56 5.25 -10.95 11.92
CA PHE A 56 4.54 -9.67 12.03
C PHE A 56 5.21 -8.68 13.01
N ASP A 57 5.84 -9.22 14.04
CA ASP A 57 6.62 -8.54 15.08
C ASP A 57 8.09 -8.32 14.71
N ARG A 58 8.50 -8.66 13.47
CA ARG A 58 9.90 -8.51 13.07
C ARG A 58 10.37 -7.06 13.22
N PRO A 59 11.64 -6.86 13.61
CA PRO A 59 12.25 -5.55 13.61
C PRO A 59 12.28 -4.87 12.22
N PHE A 60 12.50 -3.56 12.24
CA PHE A 60 12.58 -2.70 11.06
C PHE A 60 13.97 -2.74 10.41
N TYR A 61 14.31 -3.87 9.78
CA TYR A 61 15.55 -4.04 9.02
C TYR A 61 15.34 -4.42 7.55
N ALA A 62 14.11 -4.71 7.11
CA ALA A 62 13.82 -5.14 5.75
C ALA A 62 13.91 -3.98 4.74
N ALA A 63 13.75 -4.30 3.46
CA ALA A 63 13.57 -3.27 2.43
C ALA A 63 12.45 -2.30 2.86
N ASN A 64 12.61 -1.01 2.59
CA ASN A 64 11.58 0.02 2.83
C ASN A 64 11.08 0.12 4.30
N ASP A 65 11.75 -0.50 5.27
CA ASP A 65 11.42 -0.34 6.70
C ASP A 65 11.90 1.02 7.25
N ASP A 66 12.71 1.75 6.49
CA ASP A 66 13.00 3.16 6.75
C ASP A 66 11.75 4.04 6.61
N ASP A 67 10.83 3.74 5.69
CA ASP A 67 9.49 4.36 5.66
C ASP A 67 8.71 4.01 6.95
N ASN A 68 8.72 2.74 7.37
CA ASN A 68 8.00 2.30 8.57
C ASN A 68 8.49 3.03 9.82
N THR A 69 9.79 3.23 9.97
CA THR A 69 10.38 3.97 11.09
C THR A 69 10.16 5.47 10.97
N ALA A 70 10.30 6.06 9.78
CA ALA A 70 10.09 7.49 9.56
C ALA A 70 8.63 7.90 9.86
N TYR A 71 7.67 7.17 9.29
CA TYR A 71 6.25 7.43 9.50
C TYR A 71 5.77 6.91 10.86
N GLY A 72 6.40 5.85 11.39
CA GLY A 72 6.20 5.38 12.76
C GLY A 72 6.61 6.43 13.79
N LEU A 73 7.77 7.08 13.64
CA LEU A 73 8.18 8.20 14.49
C LEU A 73 7.20 9.36 14.43
N ALA A 74 6.65 9.66 13.25
CA ALA A 74 5.64 10.70 13.14
C ALA A 74 4.31 10.33 13.82
N ALA A 75 3.88 9.08 13.68
CA ALA A 75 2.73 8.55 14.41
C ALA A 75 2.97 8.53 15.93
N HIS A 76 4.18 8.21 16.36
CA HIS A 76 4.62 8.23 17.75
C HIS A 76 4.52 9.66 18.32
N ASN A 77 5.03 10.64 17.58
CA ASN A 77 4.94 12.04 17.96
C ASN A 77 3.49 12.54 18.05
N LEU A 78 2.62 12.15 17.11
CA LEU A 78 1.18 12.46 17.18
C LEU A 78 0.49 11.81 18.38
N ALA A 79 0.85 10.57 18.71
CA ALA A 79 0.32 9.86 19.85
C ALA A 79 0.76 10.50 21.18
N ARG A 80 2.04 10.88 21.28
CA ARG A 80 2.67 11.51 22.46
C ARG A 80 2.23 12.96 22.67
N PHE A 81 2.49 13.83 21.69
CA PHE A 81 2.26 15.28 21.82
C PHE A 81 0.81 15.69 21.52
N GLY A 82 0.04 14.83 20.88
CA GLY A 82 -1.36 15.06 20.55
C GLY A 82 -1.59 15.65 19.16
N PHE A 83 -2.67 15.21 18.52
CA PHE A 83 -3.04 15.58 17.16
C PHE A 83 -3.20 17.08 16.94
N ILE A 84 -3.84 17.79 17.88
CA ILE A 84 -4.11 19.23 17.74
C ILE A 84 -2.83 20.06 17.96
N ASN A 85 -2.00 19.68 18.92
CA ASN A 85 -0.75 20.39 19.22
C ASN A 85 0.23 20.32 18.05
N LEU A 86 0.30 19.17 17.37
CA LEU A 86 1.08 19.02 16.14
C LEU A 86 0.32 19.46 14.89
N LYS A 87 -0.94 19.91 15.02
CA LYS A 87 -1.81 20.31 13.90
C LYS A 87 -1.93 19.20 12.84
N PHE A 88 -2.00 17.94 13.26
CA PHE A 88 -1.92 16.74 12.39
C PHE A 88 -0.65 16.67 11.53
N GLY A 89 0.40 17.37 11.97
CA GLY A 89 1.72 17.49 11.40
C GLY A 89 2.52 16.19 11.45
N MET A 90 3.21 15.85 10.36
CA MET A 90 4.14 14.72 10.32
C MET A 90 5.58 15.18 10.59
N SER A 91 6.15 14.81 11.74
CA SER A 91 7.58 14.97 12.04
C SER A 91 8.25 13.60 12.13
N THR A 92 9.14 13.30 11.20
CA THR A 92 9.85 12.02 11.12
C THR A 92 11.12 11.99 11.99
N LYS A 93 11.22 12.88 12.99
CA LYS A 93 12.35 12.95 13.93
C LYS A 93 11.87 12.62 15.33
N TYR A 94 12.72 12.01 16.13
CA TYR A 94 12.48 11.88 17.56
C TYR A 94 12.76 13.19 18.31
N PHE A 95 12.02 13.41 19.41
CA PHE A 95 12.16 14.55 20.32
C PHE A 95 12.36 14.03 21.75
N ASP A 96 13.42 14.49 22.42
CA ASP A 96 13.83 13.95 23.71
C ASP A 96 12.90 14.44 24.82
N SER A 97 12.44 15.68 24.72
CA SER A 97 11.58 16.29 25.73
C SER A 97 10.31 16.89 25.14
N ASP A 98 9.26 16.99 25.98
CA ASP A 98 8.03 17.73 25.62
C ASP A 98 8.27 19.25 25.55
N GLN A 99 9.42 19.71 26.06
CA GLN A 99 9.87 21.10 25.97
C GLN A 99 10.69 21.37 24.71
N ASP A 100 11.05 20.35 23.94
CA ASP A 100 11.64 20.54 22.63
C ASP A 100 10.57 21.26 21.82
N ASN A 101 10.76 22.56 21.57
CA ASN A 101 9.95 23.31 20.62
C ASN A 101 9.96 22.47 19.35
N VAL A 102 8.85 21.79 19.02
CA VAL A 102 8.73 20.99 17.80
C VAL A 102 8.95 21.98 16.67
N PRO A 103 10.17 22.07 16.10
CA PRO A 103 10.46 23.14 15.18
C PRO A 103 9.61 22.89 13.94
N GLY A 104 9.30 23.94 13.18
CA GLY A 104 8.54 23.88 11.92
C GLY A 104 9.21 23.09 10.79
N SER A 105 9.87 21.96 11.09
CA SER A 105 10.41 20.99 10.14
C SER A 105 9.43 19.83 9.94
N PHE A 106 8.16 20.12 9.66
CA PHE A 106 7.20 19.09 9.28
C PHE A 106 7.47 18.64 7.85
N TYR A 107 7.37 17.34 7.61
CA TYR A 107 7.49 16.78 6.27
C TYR A 107 6.22 17.07 5.47
N THR A 108 6.31 17.96 4.48
CA THR A 108 5.15 18.43 3.68
C THR A 108 5.23 18.01 2.21
N ASN A 109 6.05 17.00 1.87
CA ASN A 109 6.11 16.48 0.50
C ASN A 109 4.90 15.59 0.16
N HIS A 110 4.20 15.08 1.17
CA HIS A 110 2.98 14.26 1.02
C HIS A 110 1.87 14.76 1.96
N PRO A 111 0.59 14.57 1.61
CA PRO A 111 -0.52 14.72 2.54
C PRO A 111 -0.28 13.85 3.77
N GLN A 112 -0.54 14.38 4.95
CA GLN A 112 -0.02 13.79 6.20
C GLN A 112 -1.03 12.88 6.91
N TRP A 113 -2.27 12.81 6.44
CA TRP A 113 -3.32 12.14 7.20
C TRP A 113 -3.15 10.61 7.27
N PHE A 114 -2.30 10.01 6.43
CA PHE A 114 -2.10 8.56 6.42
C PHE A 114 -1.37 8.03 7.66
N VAL A 115 -0.70 8.88 8.44
CA VAL A 115 -0.09 8.46 9.72
C VAL A 115 -1.07 8.47 10.89
N VAL A 116 -2.24 9.10 10.75
CA VAL A 116 -3.25 9.21 11.82
C VAL A 116 -3.76 7.83 12.28
N PRO A 117 -4.09 6.87 11.40
CA PRO A 117 -4.46 5.52 11.82
C PRO A 117 -3.40 4.82 12.68
N ALA A 118 -2.10 5.01 12.38
CA ALA A 118 -1.02 4.45 13.18
C ALA A 118 -0.90 5.12 14.55
N ALA A 119 -1.02 6.45 14.60
CA ALA A 119 -1.02 7.18 15.88
C ALA A 119 -2.20 6.75 16.79
N LEU A 120 -3.37 6.50 16.20
CA LEU A 120 -4.52 5.94 16.94
C LEU A 120 -4.23 4.51 17.41
N SER A 121 -3.60 3.67 16.57
CA SER A 121 -3.18 2.32 16.96
C SER A 121 -2.22 2.34 18.15
N TYR A 122 -1.24 3.26 18.16
CA TYR A 122 -0.32 3.44 19.28
C TYR A 122 -1.02 3.83 20.58
N LYS A 123 -2.02 4.71 20.52
CA LYS A 123 -2.80 5.07 21.72
C LYS A 123 -3.60 3.91 22.29
N LEU A 124 -4.07 3.00 21.44
CA LEU A 124 -4.93 1.87 21.85
C LEU A 124 -4.12 0.65 22.30
N PHE A 125 -2.99 0.38 21.64
CA PHE A 125 -2.27 -0.90 21.78
C PHE A 125 -0.80 -0.73 22.19
N GLY A 126 -0.33 0.52 22.35
CA GLY A 126 1.08 0.81 22.60
C GLY A 126 1.92 0.89 21.32
N ILE A 127 3.14 1.40 21.45
CA ILE A 127 4.07 1.58 20.33
C ILE A 127 4.88 0.30 20.17
N SER A 128 4.79 -0.31 18.98
CA SER A 128 5.59 -1.47 18.59
C SER A 128 5.64 -1.60 17.07
N GLU A 129 6.51 -2.48 16.57
CA GLU A 129 6.56 -2.79 15.15
C GLU A 129 5.22 -3.36 14.64
N VAL A 130 4.55 -4.17 15.46
CA VAL A 130 3.21 -4.73 15.18
C VAL A 130 2.17 -3.61 15.00
N THR A 131 2.06 -2.71 15.96
CA THR A 131 1.04 -1.65 15.93
C THR A 131 1.32 -0.61 14.86
N THR A 132 2.57 -0.51 14.40
CA THR A 132 2.97 0.34 13.26
C THR A 132 2.43 -0.23 11.94
N ARG A 133 2.53 -1.55 11.73
CA ARG A 133 2.10 -2.23 10.49
C ARG A 133 0.59 -2.47 10.43
N LEU A 134 -0.05 -2.62 11.60
CA LEU A 134 -1.45 -3.03 11.73
C LEU A 134 -2.43 -2.19 10.88
N PRO A 135 -2.39 -0.84 10.87
CA PRO A 135 -3.31 -0.06 10.05
C PRO A 135 -3.21 -0.35 8.56
N SER A 136 -1.99 -0.45 8.00
CA SER A 136 -1.81 -0.75 6.58
C SER A 136 -2.39 -2.12 6.22
N ILE A 137 -2.23 -3.12 7.09
CA ILE A 137 -2.80 -4.47 6.89
C ILE A 137 -4.33 -4.42 6.91
N ILE A 138 -4.93 -3.71 7.86
CA ILE A 138 -6.39 -3.53 7.94
C ILE A 138 -6.91 -2.89 6.66
N PHE A 139 -6.28 -1.81 6.20
CA PHE A 139 -6.70 -1.11 4.99
C PHE A 139 -6.50 -1.97 3.73
N SER A 140 -5.43 -2.76 3.68
CA SER A 140 -5.19 -3.73 2.60
C SER A 140 -6.26 -4.83 2.57
N LEU A 141 -6.66 -5.37 3.72
CA LEU A 141 -7.77 -6.33 3.84
C LEU A 141 -9.09 -5.74 3.36
N LEU A 142 -9.41 -4.53 3.81
CA LEU A 142 -10.61 -3.83 3.36
C LEU A 142 -10.56 -3.53 1.85
N SER A 143 -9.38 -3.31 1.28
CA SER A 143 -9.20 -3.15 -0.16
C SER A 143 -9.52 -4.44 -0.93
N ILE A 144 -9.06 -5.60 -0.44
CA ILE A 144 -9.38 -6.92 -1.02
C ILE A 144 -10.90 -7.13 -1.05
N ILE A 145 -11.57 -6.84 0.08
CA ILE A 145 -13.03 -6.96 0.23
C ILE A 145 -13.76 -6.02 -0.74
N ALA A 146 -13.35 -4.74 -0.78
CA ALA A 146 -13.97 -3.76 -1.68
C ALA A 146 -13.77 -4.13 -3.16
N PHE A 147 -12.61 -4.68 -3.51
CA PHE A 147 -12.30 -5.14 -4.86
C PHE A 147 -13.21 -6.30 -5.29
N TYR A 148 -13.40 -7.29 -4.42
CA TYR A 148 -14.31 -8.42 -4.65
C TYR A 148 -15.74 -7.96 -4.95
N PHE A 149 -16.27 -7.05 -4.11
CA PHE A 149 -17.63 -6.53 -4.30
C PHE A 149 -17.75 -5.69 -5.56
N THR A 150 -16.74 -4.89 -5.89
CA THR A 150 -16.74 -4.08 -7.11
C THR A 150 -16.89 -4.96 -8.34
N ILE A 151 -16.06 -6.01 -8.45
CA ILE A 151 -16.10 -6.93 -9.60
C ILE A 151 -17.42 -7.69 -9.64
N SER A 152 -17.89 -8.17 -8.48
CA SER A 152 -19.16 -8.89 -8.37
C SER A 152 -20.34 -8.05 -8.87
N ILE A 153 -20.36 -6.75 -8.58
CA ILE A 153 -21.43 -5.83 -9.00
C ILE A 153 -21.32 -5.53 -10.50
N VAL A 154 -20.12 -5.21 -10.98
CA VAL A 154 -19.92 -4.76 -12.37
C VAL A 154 -20.12 -5.90 -13.36
N TYR A 155 -19.54 -7.07 -13.10
CA TYR A 155 -19.59 -8.21 -14.04
C TYR A 155 -20.74 -9.17 -13.77
N LYS A 156 -21.38 -9.10 -12.58
CA LYS A 156 -22.41 -10.07 -12.14
C LYS A 156 -21.93 -11.52 -12.19
N ASP A 157 -20.61 -11.72 -12.15
CA ASP A 157 -19.95 -13.01 -12.20
C ASP A 157 -19.08 -13.17 -10.95
N LYS A 158 -19.55 -14.04 -10.06
CA LYS A 158 -18.91 -14.38 -8.79
C LYS A 158 -17.58 -15.12 -8.99
N THR A 159 -17.42 -15.86 -10.09
CA THR A 159 -16.19 -16.57 -10.42
C THR A 159 -15.10 -15.61 -10.87
N VAL A 160 -15.44 -14.62 -11.70
CA VAL A 160 -14.50 -13.53 -12.07
C VAL A 160 -14.06 -12.77 -10.82
N ALA A 161 -15.01 -12.40 -9.95
CA ALA A 161 -14.70 -11.72 -8.69
C ALA A 161 -13.76 -12.55 -7.81
N LEU A 162 -14.04 -13.84 -7.63
CA LEU A 162 -13.21 -14.72 -6.82
C LEU A 162 -11.77 -14.81 -7.38
N PHE A 163 -11.60 -15.08 -8.67
CA PHE A 163 -10.27 -15.20 -9.27
C PHE A 163 -9.49 -13.90 -9.27
N ALA A 164 -10.15 -12.77 -9.56
CA ALA A 164 -9.51 -11.47 -9.51
C ALA A 164 -9.07 -11.13 -8.08
N THR A 165 -9.93 -11.38 -7.08
CA THR A 165 -9.60 -11.13 -5.66
C THR A 165 -8.47 -12.05 -5.17
N ALA A 166 -8.46 -13.32 -5.58
CA ALA A 166 -7.35 -14.23 -5.27
C ALA A 166 -6.03 -13.71 -5.85
N ALA A 167 -6.01 -13.29 -7.11
CA ALA A 167 -4.82 -12.70 -7.74
C ALA A 167 -4.37 -11.44 -7.01
N TYR A 168 -5.32 -10.53 -6.73
CA TYR A 168 -5.08 -9.27 -6.02
C TYR A 168 -4.40 -9.50 -4.66
N ALA A 169 -4.94 -10.43 -3.86
CA ALA A 169 -4.46 -10.71 -2.51
C ALA A 169 -3.09 -11.40 -2.49
N LEU A 170 -2.69 -12.06 -3.57
CA LEU A 170 -1.48 -12.88 -3.61
C LEU A 170 -0.32 -12.25 -4.37
N PHE A 171 -0.48 -11.06 -4.97
CA PHE A 171 0.64 -10.42 -5.66
C PHE A 171 1.75 -9.99 -4.69
N PRO A 172 3.04 -10.28 -4.99
CA PRO A 172 4.14 -10.02 -4.08
C PRO A 172 4.25 -8.56 -3.67
N GLY A 173 4.08 -7.63 -4.61
CA GLY A 173 4.12 -6.20 -4.30
C GLY A 173 3.01 -5.77 -3.35
N PHE A 174 1.80 -6.31 -3.51
CA PHE A 174 0.68 -5.98 -2.64
C PHE A 174 0.84 -6.60 -1.25
N LEU A 175 1.36 -7.83 -1.15
CA LEU A 175 1.69 -8.46 0.14
C LEU A 175 2.75 -7.65 0.89
N PHE A 176 3.81 -7.23 0.22
CA PHE A 176 4.90 -6.50 0.87
C PHE A 176 4.50 -5.07 1.28
N TYR A 177 4.02 -4.24 0.35
CA TYR A 177 3.66 -2.86 0.67
C TYR A 177 2.33 -2.75 1.43
N GLY A 178 1.48 -3.77 1.38
CA GLY A 178 0.24 -3.82 2.14
C GLY A 178 0.44 -3.89 3.66
N SER A 179 1.63 -4.26 4.13
CA SER A 179 2.01 -4.20 5.54
C SER A 179 3.01 -3.10 5.89
N SER A 180 3.48 -2.32 4.92
CA SER A 180 4.29 -1.14 5.18
C SER A 180 3.39 0.05 5.54
N LEU A 181 3.69 0.71 6.66
CA LEU A 181 3.15 2.02 6.99
C LEU A 181 3.67 3.02 5.95
N SER A 182 2.88 3.24 4.92
CA SER A 182 3.11 4.21 3.87
C SER A 182 1.76 4.59 3.27
N GLU A 183 1.67 5.74 2.62
CA GLU A 183 0.44 6.25 2.03
C GLU A 183 -0.17 5.30 0.99
N LYS A 184 0.64 4.41 0.40
CA LYS A 184 0.29 3.54 -0.72
C LYS A 184 -0.86 2.59 -0.38
N ALA A 185 -0.80 1.91 0.77
CA ALA A 185 -1.84 0.97 1.20
C ALA A 185 -3.19 1.69 1.39
N PHE A 186 -3.16 2.88 1.99
CA PHE A 186 -4.35 3.72 2.19
C PHE A 186 -4.91 4.24 0.87
N ILE A 187 -4.06 4.70 -0.06
CA ILE A 187 -4.49 5.15 -1.39
C ILE A 187 -5.13 4.00 -2.17
N VAL A 188 -4.53 2.81 -2.15
CA VAL A 188 -5.04 1.63 -2.84
C VAL A 188 -6.41 1.23 -2.29
N PHE A 189 -6.59 1.23 -0.95
CA PHE A 189 -7.89 1.03 -0.33
C PHE A 189 -8.91 2.09 -0.75
N LEU A 190 -8.58 3.38 -0.59
CA LEU A 190 -9.52 4.47 -0.86
C LEU A 190 -9.87 4.55 -2.35
N SER A 191 -8.92 4.27 -3.25
CA SER A 191 -9.17 4.17 -4.69
C SER A 191 -10.18 3.06 -4.98
N THR A 192 -9.96 1.87 -4.41
CA THR A 192 -10.84 0.71 -4.59
C THR A 192 -12.23 0.97 -4.00
N PHE A 193 -12.32 1.59 -2.82
CA PHE A 193 -13.60 1.89 -2.17
C PHE A 193 -14.34 3.05 -2.86
N ALA A 194 -13.65 4.06 -3.38
CA ALA A 194 -14.24 5.10 -4.23
C ALA A 194 -14.86 4.48 -5.50
N ILE A 195 -14.17 3.52 -6.11
CA ILE A 195 -14.69 2.79 -7.27
C ILE A 195 -15.90 1.92 -6.88
N LEU A 196 -15.83 1.19 -5.76
CA LEU A 196 -16.98 0.42 -5.23
C LEU A 196 -18.20 1.30 -5.00
N SER A 197 -18.04 2.41 -4.26
CA SER A 197 -19.13 3.34 -3.95
C SER A 197 -19.70 3.99 -5.22
N PHE A 198 -18.85 4.29 -6.20
CA PHE A 198 -19.30 4.76 -7.51
C PHE A 198 -20.22 3.76 -8.21
N PHE A 199 -19.86 2.47 -8.26
CA PHE A 199 -20.68 1.43 -8.91
C PHE A 199 -21.90 1.00 -8.07
N LEU A 200 -21.83 1.08 -6.75
CA LEU A 200 -23.01 0.96 -5.89
C LEU A 200 -24.01 2.08 -6.16
N LEU A 201 -23.54 3.31 -6.36
CA LEU A 201 -24.38 4.45 -6.73
C LEU A 201 -25.06 4.26 -8.10
N GLN A 202 -24.46 3.48 -9.01
CA GLN A 202 -25.08 3.13 -10.31
C GLN A 202 -26.19 2.09 -10.18
N THR A 203 -26.15 1.25 -9.14
CA THR A 203 -27.07 0.11 -8.97
C THR A 203 -28.12 0.33 -7.89
N ARG A 204 -27.88 1.24 -6.93
CA ARG A 204 -28.78 1.55 -5.82
C ARG A 204 -29.29 2.99 -5.91
N GLU A 205 -30.50 3.24 -5.44
CA GLU A 205 -31.11 4.60 -5.42
C GLU A 205 -30.81 5.38 -4.14
N GLU A 206 -29.94 4.85 -3.29
CA GLU A 206 -29.72 5.32 -1.94
C GLU A 206 -28.94 6.65 -1.91
N LYS A 207 -29.59 7.73 -1.45
CA LYS A 207 -28.99 9.07 -1.42
C LYS A 207 -27.69 9.14 -0.62
N TYR A 208 -27.55 8.35 0.44
CA TYR A 208 -26.35 8.34 1.28
C TYR A 208 -25.10 7.85 0.54
N MET A 209 -25.25 7.06 -0.55
CA MET A 209 -24.10 6.64 -1.38
C MET A 209 -23.39 7.81 -2.05
N LYS A 210 -24.08 8.93 -2.31
CA LYS A 210 -23.42 10.15 -2.77
C LYS A 210 -22.48 10.70 -1.71
N ALA A 211 -22.92 10.74 -0.45
CA ALA A 211 -22.09 11.21 0.66
C ALA A 211 -20.90 10.27 0.90
N VAL A 212 -21.11 8.95 0.83
CA VAL A 212 -20.02 7.96 0.91
C VAL A 212 -19.00 8.18 -0.20
N PHE A 213 -19.43 8.30 -1.45
CA PHE A 213 -18.53 8.57 -2.57
C PHE A 213 -17.71 9.87 -2.37
N ILE A 214 -18.37 10.96 -1.96
CA ILE A 214 -17.72 12.24 -1.68
C ILE A 214 -16.71 12.11 -0.56
N ALA A 215 -17.07 11.42 0.52
CA ALA A 215 -16.16 11.16 1.63
C ALA A 215 -14.92 10.39 1.16
N MET A 216 -15.08 9.37 0.29
CA MET A 216 -13.93 8.63 -0.24
C MET A 216 -13.03 9.48 -1.12
N VAL A 217 -13.60 10.35 -1.97
CA VAL A 217 -12.80 11.29 -2.78
C VAL A 217 -12.04 12.26 -1.89
N PHE A 218 -12.71 12.79 -0.86
CA PHE A 218 -12.13 13.72 0.09
C PHE A 218 -11.00 13.08 0.90
N PHE A 219 -11.27 11.98 1.60
CA PHE A 219 -10.27 11.28 2.42
C PHE A 219 -9.15 10.68 1.56
N GLY A 220 -9.45 10.19 0.36
CA GLY A 220 -8.45 9.73 -0.60
C GLY A 220 -7.40 10.79 -0.91
N GLY A 221 -7.84 12.02 -1.22
CA GLY A 221 -6.93 13.13 -1.49
C GLY A 221 -6.16 13.61 -0.25
N LEU A 222 -6.72 13.47 0.95
CA LEU A 222 -6.01 13.75 2.21
C LEU A 222 -4.93 12.72 2.55
N MET A 223 -5.04 11.50 2.02
CA MET A 223 -4.04 10.43 2.24
C MET A 223 -2.88 10.48 1.24
N GLY A 224 -3.10 10.91 0.00
CA GLY A 224 -1.98 11.06 -0.93
C GLY A 224 -2.32 11.50 -2.36
N TRP A 225 -1.33 12.12 -3.01
CA TRP A 225 -1.46 12.72 -4.34
C TRP A 225 -1.89 11.71 -5.42
N HIS A 226 -1.43 10.46 -5.35
CA HIS A 226 -1.73 9.45 -6.37
C HIS A 226 -3.21 9.03 -6.38
N PHE A 227 -3.98 9.33 -5.33
CA PHE A 227 -5.41 9.09 -5.31
C PHE A 227 -6.17 9.93 -6.35
N TYR A 228 -5.73 11.17 -6.62
CA TYR A 228 -6.43 12.06 -7.55
C TYR A 228 -6.54 11.47 -8.96
N PHE A 229 -5.62 10.59 -9.36
CA PHE A 229 -5.70 9.89 -10.64
C PHE A 229 -6.77 8.78 -10.67
N ALA A 230 -7.09 8.16 -9.53
CA ALA A 230 -8.25 7.26 -9.43
C ALA A 230 -9.57 8.06 -9.55
N ALA A 231 -9.65 9.22 -8.89
CA ALA A 231 -10.77 10.13 -9.03
C ALA A 231 -10.94 10.62 -10.48
N ALA A 232 -9.82 10.91 -11.18
CA ALA A 232 -9.82 11.24 -12.59
C ALA A 232 -10.36 10.09 -13.46
N GLY A 233 -9.99 8.83 -13.19
CA GLY A 233 -10.54 7.66 -13.87
C GLY A 233 -12.06 7.53 -13.75
N LEU A 234 -12.61 7.80 -12.55
CA LEU A 234 -14.06 7.82 -12.32
C LEU A 234 -14.76 9.00 -12.98
N TRP A 235 -14.12 10.18 -12.98
CA TRP A 235 -14.63 11.34 -13.69
C TRP A 235 -14.66 11.13 -15.20
N LEU A 236 -13.60 10.55 -15.79
CA LEU A 236 -13.56 10.18 -17.21
C LEU A 236 -14.64 9.15 -17.55
N TYR A 237 -14.88 8.16 -16.67
CA TYR A 237 -15.99 7.23 -16.84
C TYR A 237 -17.33 7.98 -16.93
N ALA A 238 -17.63 8.87 -15.99
CA ALA A 238 -18.86 9.67 -16.00
C ALA A 238 -18.94 10.64 -17.19
N LEU A 239 -17.81 11.15 -17.66
CA LEU A 239 -17.74 12.06 -18.81
C LEU A 239 -18.09 11.33 -20.10
N LEU A 240 -17.49 10.17 -20.33
CA LEU A 240 -17.56 9.42 -21.58
C LEU A 240 -18.81 8.54 -21.68
N ARG A 241 -19.39 8.10 -20.55
CA ARG A 241 -20.62 7.31 -20.50
C ARG A 241 -21.84 8.19 -20.22
N LYS A 242 -22.79 8.21 -21.15
CA LYS A 242 -24.03 9.02 -21.03
C LYS A 242 -25.09 8.38 -20.12
N ASP A 243 -25.03 7.07 -19.93
CA ASP A 243 -25.98 6.25 -19.16
C ASP A 243 -25.68 6.23 -17.65
N VAL A 244 -24.66 6.95 -17.19
CA VAL A 244 -24.28 7.03 -15.78
C VAL A 244 -25.36 7.72 -14.96
N LYS A 245 -25.82 7.04 -13.91
CA LYS A 245 -26.76 7.59 -12.95
C LYS A 245 -26.09 8.73 -12.17
N TYR A 246 -26.85 9.81 -11.98
CA TYR A 246 -26.34 11.03 -11.34
C TYR A 246 -25.12 11.65 -12.03
N ARG A 247 -24.97 11.47 -13.36
CA ARG A 247 -23.85 12.00 -14.15
C ARG A 247 -23.52 13.47 -13.86
N LYS A 248 -24.51 14.36 -13.82
CA LYS A 248 -24.29 15.79 -13.52
C LYS A 248 -23.65 16.00 -12.15
N PHE A 249 -24.11 15.27 -11.13
CA PHE A 249 -23.51 15.33 -9.80
C PHE A 249 -22.05 14.89 -9.85
N LEU A 250 -21.75 13.72 -10.43
CA LEU A 250 -20.39 13.18 -10.52
C LEU A 250 -19.44 14.11 -11.30
N LEU A 251 -19.89 14.67 -12.42
CA LEU A 251 -19.08 15.57 -13.24
C LEU A 251 -18.72 16.89 -12.54
N ILE A 252 -19.54 17.34 -11.60
CA ILE A 252 -19.30 18.58 -10.84
C ILE A 252 -18.55 18.25 -9.55
N SER A 253 -19.03 17.26 -8.79
CA SER A 253 -18.58 17.02 -7.43
C SER A 253 -17.21 16.35 -7.37
N THR A 254 -16.88 15.43 -8.29
CA THR A 254 -15.55 14.79 -8.30
C THR A 254 -14.41 15.79 -8.48
N PRO A 255 -14.39 16.67 -9.51
CA PRO A 255 -13.33 17.67 -9.63
C PRO A 255 -13.39 18.73 -8.52
N LEU A 256 -14.59 19.18 -8.12
CA LEU A 256 -14.73 20.20 -7.07
C LEU A 256 -14.16 19.71 -5.74
N VAL A 257 -14.51 18.51 -5.29
CA VAL A 257 -13.99 17.92 -4.05
C VAL A 257 -12.50 17.68 -4.17
N SER A 258 -12.01 17.19 -5.32
CA SER A 258 -10.57 16.99 -5.53
C SER A 258 -9.78 18.28 -5.37
N ILE A 259 -10.23 19.37 -6.03
CA ILE A 259 -9.62 20.70 -5.94
C ILE A 259 -9.68 21.21 -4.49
N LEU A 260 -10.84 21.12 -3.84
CA LEU A 260 -11.00 21.54 -2.46
C LEU A 260 -10.04 20.80 -1.52
N THR A 261 -9.88 19.48 -1.68
CA THR A 261 -8.94 18.70 -0.89
C THR A 261 -7.49 19.10 -1.14
N VAL A 262 -7.10 19.40 -2.39
CA VAL A 262 -5.75 19.93 -2.68
C VAL A 262 -5.53 21.27 -1.96
N LEU A 263 -6.50 22.18 -2.04
CA LEU A 263 -6.41 23.48 -1.36
C LEU A 263 -6.33 23.32 0.16
N ILE A 264 -7.07 22.37 0.74
CA ILE A 264 -6.99 22.04 2.17
C ILE A 264 -5.60 21.50 2.53
N ASN A 265 -5.02 20.59 1.73
CA ASN A 265 -3.66 20.11 1.95
C ASN A 265 -2.62 21.24 1.86
N PHE A 266 -2.75 22.16 0.90
CA PHE A 266 -1.84 23.31 0.79
C PHE A 266 -1.99 24.29 1.96
N LEU A 267 -3.22 24.58 2.38
CA LEU A 267 -3.47 25.37 3.57
C LEU A 267 -2.87 24.69 4.80
N HIS A 268 -3.03 23.37 4.93
CA HIS A 268 -2.45 22.59 6.02
C HIS A 268 -0.92 22.68 6.01
N PHE A 269 -0.27 22.54 4.86
CA PHE A 269 1.19 22.66 4.77
C PHE A 269 1.69 24.07 5.08
N TYR A 270 0.96 25.10 4.65
CA TYR A 270 1.25 26.48 5.01
C TYR A 270 1.13 26.71 6.53
N ILE A 271 0.12 26.13 7.17
CA ILE A 271 -0.04 26.19 8.64
C ILE A 271 1.12 25.52 9.38
N LEU A 272 1.76 24.50 8.77
CA LEU A 272 2.87 23.76 9.36
C LEU A 272 4.23 24.43 9.13
N ASN A 273 4.51 24.87 7.90
CA ASN A 273 5.86 25.32 7.48
C ASN A 273 5.90 26.80 7.03
N GLY A 274 4.78 27.54 7.10
CA GLY A 274 4.69 28.88 6.50
C GLY A 274 4.95 28.83 4.99
N ILE A 275 5.62 29.86 4.46
CA ILE A 275 5.96 29.97 3.03
C ILE A 275 6.88 28.84 2.54
N ALA A 276 7.66 28.22 3.42
CA ALA A 276 8.58 27.14 3.05
C ALA A 276 7.86 25.91 2.46
N PHE A 277 6.54 25.78 2.64
CA PHE A 277 5.75 24.71 2.00
C PHE A 277 5.84 24.71 0.46
N LEU A 278 6.18 25.86 -0.16
CA LEU A 278 6.33 25.98 -1.61
C LEU A 278 7.42 25.04 -2.17
N SER A 279 8.30 24.49 -1.34
CA SER A 279 9.25 23.44 -1.74
C SER A 279 8.56 22.20 -2.32
N ILE A 280 7.26 21.99 -2.08
CA ILE A 280 6.47 20.95 -2.74
C ILE A 280 6.52 21.07 -4.27
N PHE A 281 6.61 22.28 -4.82
CA PHE A 281 6.70 22.50 -6.26
C PHE A 281 8.05 22.08 -6.82
N ASP A 282 9.14 22.23 -6.04
CA ASP A 282 10.45 21.70 -6.41
C ASP A 282 10.45 20.17 -6.40
N GLN A 283 9.80 19.56 -5.40
CA GLN A 283 9.59 18.12 -5.37
C GLN A 283 8.75 17.65 -6.56
N PHE A 284 7.66 18.35 -6.90
CA PHE A 284 6.86 18.05 -8.08
C PHE A 284 7.70 18.14 -9.36
N LYS A 285 8.47 19.22 -9.55
CA LYS A 285 9.34 19.43 -10.71
C LYS A 285 10.40 18.34 -10.83
N MET A 286 11.03 17.97 -9.71
CA MET A 286 11.97 16.86 -9.67
C MET A 286 11.28 15.56 -10.09
N ARG A 287 10.14 15.20 -9.46
CA ARG A 287 9.47 13.92 -9.71
C ARG A 287 8.85 13.80 -11.11
N SER A 288 8.46 14.93 -11.71
CA SER A 288 7.97 15.01 -13.11
C SER A 288 9.10 15.13 -14.13
N GLY A 289 10.35 15.31 -13.68
CA GLY A 289 11.53 15.34 -14.52
C GLY A 289 11.65 14.08 -15.38
N ARG A 290 11.96 14.26 -16.66
CA ARG A 290 12.08 13.16 -17.62
C ARG A 290 13.33 12.33 -17.34
N LEU A 291 13.20 11.02 -17.51
CA LEU A 291 14.31 10.08 -17.50
C LEU A 291 14.57 9.55 -18.92
N PRO A 292 15.81 9.15 -19.26
CA PRO A 292 16.07 8.37 -20.47
C PRO A 292 15.15 7.15 -20.52
N LEU A 293 14.54 6.89 -21.70
CA LEU A 293 13.48 5.88 -21.83
C LEU A 293 13.97 4.47 -21.47
N ASP A 294 15.21 4.14 -21.83
CA ASP A 294 15.87 2.88 -21.51
C ASP A 294 16.07 2.69 -20.01
N VAL A 295 16.57 3.72 -19.31
CA VAL A 295 16.73 3.72 -17.85
C VAL A 295 15.36 3.59 -17.17
N TRP A 296 14.39 4.38 -17.63
CA TRP A 296 13.03 4.37 -17.13
C TRP A 296 12.37 2.99 -17.31
N ALA A 297 12.42 2.43 -18.53
CA ALA A 297 11.80 1.15 -18.85
C ALA A 297 12.49 -0.02 -18.13
N GLY A 298 13.82 -0.01 -18.06
CA GLY A 298 14.59 -1.03 -17.33
C GLY A 298 14.26 -1.04 -15.84
N ARG A 299 14.27 0.14 -15.21
CA ARG A 299 13.96 0.27 -13.78
C ARG A 299 12.49 -0.06 -13.48
N TYR A 300 11.56 0.45 -14.28
CA TYR A 300 10.14 0.17 -14.08
C TYR A 300 9.80 -1.30 -14.34
N GLY A 301 10.38 -1.89 -15.38
CA GLY A 301 10.25 -3.31 -15.70
C GLY A 301 10.77 -4.19 -14.57
N HIS A 302 11.91 -3.83 -13.96
CA HIS A 302 12.40 -4.49 -12.76
C HIS A 302 11.36 -4.44 -11.63
N TRP A 303 10.82 -3.26 -11.30
CA TRP A 303 9.81 -3.15 -10.24
C TRP A 303 8.51 -3.88 -10.54
N LEU A 304 8.04 -3.86 -11.79
CA LEU A 304 6.91 -4.69 -12.21
C LEU A 304 7.18 -6.18 -11.98
N SER A 305 8.38 -6.67 -12.34
CA SER A 305 8.76 -8.08 -12.18
C SER A 305 8.89 -8.53 -10.72
N THR A 306 9.19 -7.61 -9.81
CA THR A 306 9.21 -7.89 -8.37
C THR A 306 7.83 -7.80 -7.73
N SER A 307 6.91 -7.04 -8.34
CA SER A 307 5.57 -6.81 -7.79
C SER A 307 4.53 -7.79 -8.32
N PHE A 308 4.75 -8.32 -9.53
CA PHE A 308 3.84 -9.17 -10.26
C PHE A 308 4.60 -10.30 -10.98
N THR A 309 3.90 -11.37 -11.33
CA THR A 309 4.47 -12.43 -12.16
C THR A 309 4.46 -12.01 -13.63
N TRP A 310 5.50 -12.37 -14.39
CA TRP A 310 5.55 -12.09 -15.83
C TRP A 310 4.32 -12.61 -16.61
N PRO A 311 3.78 -13.82 -16.33
CA PRO A 311 2.52 -14.25 -16.94
C PRO A 311 1.35 -13.31 -16.66
N ALA A 312 1.21 -12.79 -15.44
CA ALA A 312 0.15 -11.84 -15.10
C ALA A 312 0.33 -10.50 -15.83
N VAL A 313 1.57 -10.01 -15.94
CA VAL A 313 1.89 -8.79 -16.71
C VAL A 313 1.55 -8.97 -18.20
N LEU A 314 1.89 -10.11 -18.80
CA LEU A 314 1.56 -10.40 -20.21
C LEU A 314 0.05 -10.47 -20.45
N VAL A 315 -0.70 -11.12 -19.55
CA VAL A 315 -2.17 -11.13 -19.59
C VAL A 315 -2.74 -9.71 -19.48
N ALA A 316 -2.21 -8.89 -18.58
CA ALA A 316 -2.62 -7.51 -18.44
C ALA A 316 -2.31 -6.65 -19.67
N ALA A 317 -1.17 -6.87 -20.33
CA ALA A 317 -0.83 -6.19 -21.59
C ALA A 317 -1.82 -6.55 -22.72
N GLY A 318 -2.15 -7.84 -22.88
CA GLY A 318 -3.18 -8.26 -23.83
C GLY A 318 -4.57 -7.68 -23.50
N PHE A 319 -4.92 -7.66 -22.21
CA PHE A 319 -6.16 -7.06 -21.74
C PHE A 319 -6.19 -5.54 -21.99
N LEU A 320 -5.07 -4.84 -21.88
CA LEU A 320 -4.96 -3.43 -22.19
C LEU A 320 -5.32 -3.15 -23.66
N VAL A 321 -4.76 -3.92 -24.58
CA VAL A 321 -5.10 -3.83 -26.02
C VAL A 321 -6.60 -4.05 -26.22
N TYR A 322 -7.19 -5.05 -25.54
CA TYR A 322 -8.62 -5.31 -25.61
C TYR A 322 -9.47 -4.13 -25.09
N VAL A 323 -9.16 -3.57 -23.92
CA VAL A 323 -9.97 -2.46 -23.38
C VAL A 323 -9.81 -1.17 -24.18
N ILE A 324 -8.63 -0.91 -24.76
CA ILE A 324 -8.41 0.20 -25.70
C ILE A 324 -9.25 -0.01 -26.97
N TYR A 325 -9.24 -1.22 -27.53
CA TYR A 325 -10.08 -1.55 -28.68
C TYR A 325 -11.57 -1.33 -28.37
N MET A 326 -12.05 -1.75 -27.21
CA MET A 326 -13.44 -1.50 -26.79
C MET A 326 -13.72 0.01 -26.63
N ALA A 327 -12.79 0.79 -26.08
CA ALA A 327 -12.93 2.23 -25.96
C ALA A 327 -13.05 2.92 -27.32
N ILE A 328 -12.22 2.55 -28.28
CA ILE A 328 -12.16 3.22 -29.60
C ILE A 328 -13.30 2.71 -30.49
N SER A 329 -13.37 1.39 -30.68
CA SER A 329 -14.26 0.77 -31.67
C SER A 329 -15.70 0.68 -31.18
N LYS A 330 -15.93 0.52 -29.88
CA LYS A 330 -17.27 0.39 -29.29
C LYS A 330 -17.69 1.61 -28.47
N ARG A 331 -16.80 2.59 -28.26
CA ARG A 331 -17.05 3.76 -27.40
C ARG A 331 -17.43 3.36 -25.96
N GLU A 332 -16.89 2.23 -25.52
CA GLU A 332 -17.17 1.67 -24.20
C GLU A 332 -16.02 1.94 -23.23
N PHE A 333 -16.18 2.95 -22.38
CA PHE A 333 -15.29 3.15 -21.25
C PHE A 333 -15.71 2.24 -20.08
N ASN A 334 -14.96 1.18 -19.82
CA ASN A 334 -15.30 0.12 -18.85
C ASN A 334 -14.45 0.18 -17.57
N LEU A 335 -14.70 -0.71 -16.61
CA LEU A 335 -13.96 -0.79 -15.34
C LEU A 335 -12.44 -1.00 -15.54
N GLY A 336 -12.03 -1.75 -16.57
CA GLY A 336 -10.63 -1.94 -16.89
C GLY A 336 -9.90 -0.63 -17.16
N LEU A 337 -10.52 0.31 -17.88
CA LEU A 337 -9.95 1.63 -18.12
C LEU A 337 -9.93 2.52 -16.88
N VAL A 338 -10.92 2.37 -15.99
CA VAL A 338 -10.89 3.06 -14.68
C VAL A 338 -9.67 2.62 -13.88
N TYR A 339 -9.44 1.31 -13.74
CA TYR A 339 -8.26 0.80 -13.02
C TYR A 339 -6.93 1.08 -13.73
N PHE A 340 -6.93 1.16 -15.07
CA PHE A 340 -5.75 1.55 -15.84
C PHE A 340 -5.37 3.02 -15.64
N THR A 341 -6.36 3.91 -15.52
CA THR A 341 -6.14 5.36 -15.53
C THR A 341 -5.22 5.81 -14.40
N GLN A 342 -5.40 5.30 -13.18
CA GLN A 342 -4.57 5.69 -12.04
C GLN A 342 -3.08 5.43 -12.26
N PRO A 343 -2.61 4.17 -12.41
CA PRO A 343 -1.19 3.90 -12.57
C PRO A 343 -0.60 4.54 -13.84
N PHE A 344 -1.39 4.62 -14.93
CA PHE A 344 -0.94 5.29 -16.15
C PHE A 344 -0.64 6.78 -15.92
N LEU A 345 -1.55 7.51 -15.27
CA LEU A 345 -1.34 8.93 -14.98
C LEU A 345 -0.24 9.15 -13.93
N VAL A 346 -0.09 8.27 -12.94
CA VAL A 346 1.05 8.32 -12.00
C VAL A 346 2.37 8.30 -12.76
N ILE A 347 2.55 7.34 -13.66
CA ILE A 347 3.78 7.21 -14.45
C ILE A 347 3.97 8.39 -15.39
N LEU A 348 2.90 8.83 -16.05
CA LEU A 348 2.94 9.89 -17.04
C LEU A 348 3.36 11.22 -16.40
N VAL A 349 2.81 11.54 -15.24
CA VAL A 349 3.05 12.80 -14.52
C VAL A 349 4.32 12.73 -13.68
N PHE A 350 4.57 11.61 -13.01
CA PHE A 350 5.71 11.42 -12.11
C PHE A 350 6.68 10.40 -12.69
N GLN A 351 7.41 10.75 -13.75
CA GLN A 351 8.31 9.80 -14.41
C GLN A 351 9.37 9.24 -13.47
N GLN A 352 9.91 10.05 -12.53
CA GLN A 352 10.87 9.54 -11.54
C GLN A 352 10.24 8.62 -10.49
N TRP A 353 8.91 8.54 -10.41
CA TRP A 353 8.23 7.54 -9.58
C TRP A 353 8.57 6.12 -10.01
N SER A 354 8.97 5.91 -11.28
CA SER A 354 9.48 4.62 -11.74
C SER A 354 10.79 4.20 -11.10
N MET A 355 11.50 5.11 -10.44
CA MET A 355 12.73 4.79 -9.70
C MET A 355 12.44 4.10 -8.37
N HIS A 356 11.22 4.26 -7.85
CA HIS A 356 10.80 3.74 -6.56
C HIS A 356 10.21 2.34 -6.68
N ALA A 357 10.61 1.47 -5.75
CA ALA A 357 10.23 0.06 -5.76
C ALA A 357 8.72 -0.19 -5.64
N PHE A 358 8.00 0.77 -5.08
CA PHE A 358 6.55 0.72 -4.91
C PHE A 358 5.76 1.32 -6.08
N GLY A 359 6.41 1.93 -7.07
CA GLY A 359 5.69 2.65 -8.13
C GLY A 359 4.77 1.78 -8.99
N SER A 360 5.00 0.47 -8.98
CA SER A 360 4.20 -0.56 -9.64
C SER A 360 2.91 -0.93 -8.88
N ILE A 361 2.77 -0.60 -7.59
CA ILE A 361 1.65 -1.13 -6.78
C ILE A 361 0.28 -0.70 -7.30
N TYR A 362 0.17 0.50 -7.90
CA TYR A 362 -1.09 1.01 -8.43
C TYR A 362 -1.62 0.21 -9.63
N TRP A 363 -0.83 -0.72 -10.20
CA TRP A 363 -1.30 -1.65 -11.22
C TRP A 363 -2.08 -2.84 -10.66
N VAL A 364 -2.06 -3.06 -9.34
CA VAL A 364 -2.59 -4.27 -8.71
C VAL A 364 -4.06 -4.53 -9.09
N GLN A 365 -4.92 -3.51 -9.08
CA GLN A 365 -6.33 -3.66 -9.47
C GLN A 365 -6.48 -4.07 -10.95
N PHE A 366 -5.73 -3.42 -11.84
CA PHE A 366 -5.83 -3.65 -13.29
C PHE A 366 -5.35 -5.06 -13.67
N ILE A 367 -4.17 -5.45 -13.17
CA ILE A 367 -3.57 -6.76 -13.44
C ILE A 367 -4.44 -7.86 -12.82
N ALA A 368 -4.93 -7.68 -11.59
CA ALA A 368 -5.81 -8.64 -10.94
C ALA A 368 -7.12 -8.85 -11.72
N LEU A 369 -7.73 -7.77 -12.21
CA LEU A 369 -8.94 -7.85 -13.04
C LEU A 369 -8.69 -8.60 -14.35
N ALA A 370 -7.61 -8.26 -15.05
CA ALA A 370 -7.22 -8.93 -16.30
C ALA A 370 -7.02 -10.43 -16.11
N LEU A 371 -6.31 -10.81 -15.04
CA LEU A 371 -6.06 -12.19 -14.70
C LEU A 371 -7.36 -12.91 -14.29
N GLY A 372 -8.19 -12.30 -13.45
CA GLY A 372 -9.46 -12.90 -13.03
C GLY A 372 -10.44 -13.17 -14.18
N LEU A 373 -10.54 -12.25 -15.14
CA LEU A 373 -11.32 -12.44 -16.36
C LEU A 373 -10.77 -13.59 -17.22
N THR A 374 -9.45 -13.67 -17.35
CA THR A 374 -8.77 -14.71 -18.12
C THR A 374 -8.96 -16.08 -17.48
N LEU A 375 -8.76 -16.19 -16.16
CA LEU A 375 -8.95 -17.43 -15.40
C LEU A 375 -10.41 -17.89 -15.46
N SER A 376 -11.38 -16.99 -15.29
CA SER A 376 -12.79 -17.34 -15.44
C SER A 376 -13.10 -17.89 -16.83
N LYS A 377 -12.52 -17.31 -17.89
CA LYS A 377 -12.70 -17.81 -19.26
C LYS A 377 -12.06 -19.19 -19.45
N LEU A 378 -10.88 -19.43 -18.89
CA LEU A 378 -10.19 -20.72 -18.97
C LEU A 378 -10.98 -21.85 -18.31
N VAL A 379 -11.51 -21.64 -17.11
CA VAL A 379 -12.28 -22.70 -16.40
C VAL A 379 -13.65 -22.97 -17.00
N ASN A 380 -14.11 -22.11 -17.92
CA ASN A 380 -15.40 -22.22 -18.60
C ASN A 380 -15.27 -22.54 -20.10
N LEU A 381 -14.07 -22.95 -20.56
CA LEU A 381 -13.88 -23.37 -21.95
C LEU A 381 -14.78 -24.56 -22.31
N ARG A 382 -15.22 -24.61 -23.57
CA ARG A 382 -15.96 -25.74 -24.15
C ARG A 382 -15.21 -26.23 -25.40
N PRO A 383 -15.12 -27.57 -25.63
CA PRO A 383 -15.75 -28.67 -24.89
C PRO A 383 -15.05 -29.03 -23.55
N ARG A 384 -15.60 -30.01 -22.80
CA ARG A 384 -15.12 -30.41 -21.45
C ARG A 384 -13.61 -30.70 -21.36
N GLN A 385 -13.01 -31.23 -22.42
CA GLN A 385 -11.56 -31.47 -22.48
C GLN A 385 -10.77 -30.16 -22.35
N LEU A 386 -11.18 -29.10 -23.06
CA LEU A 386 -10.58 -27.77 -22.93
C LEU A 386 -10.86 -27.16 -21.56
N GLN A 387 -12.01 -27.47 -20.94
CA GLN A 387 -12.33 -27.03 -19.58
C GLN A 387 -11.36 -27.59 -18.55
N VAL A 388 -10.98 -28.87 -18.68
CA VAL A 388 -9.99 -29.51 -17.79
C VAL A 388 -8.63 -28.87 -17.98
N VAL A 389 -8.16 -28.71 -19.23
CA VAL A 389 -6.89 -28.02 -19.53
C VAL A 389 -6.91 -26.59 -18.99
N GLY A 390 -7.99 -25.85 -19.23
CA GLY A 390 -8.16 -24.49 -18.73
C GLY A 390 -8.16 -24.41 -17.20
N SER A 391 -8.77 -25.38 -16.52
CA SER A 391 -8.73 -25.48 -15.04
C SER A 391 -7.32 -25.76 -14.52
N ILE A 392 -6.57 -26.65 -15.16
CA ILE A 392 -5.17 -26.93 -14.81
C ILE A 392 -4.33 -25.66 -15.00
N LEU A 393 -4.46 -24.98 -16.14
CA LEU A 393 -3.76 -23.72 -16.40
C LEU A 393 -4.11 -22.64 -15.36
N ALA A 394 -5.38 -22.56 -14.97
CA ALA A 394 -5.81 -21.61 -13.94
C ALA A 394 -5.18 -21.91 -12.57
N ILE A 395 -5.16 -23.18 -12.16
CA ILE A 395 -4.48 -23.62 -10.94
C ILE A 395 -2.99 -23.31 -10.99
N LEU A 396 -2.32 -23.58 -12.12
CA LEU A 396 -0.91 -23.28 -12.30
C LEU A 396 -0.64 -21.77 -12.21
N LEU A 397 -1.45 -20.92 -12.86
CA LEU A 397 -1.29 -19.47 -12.81
C LEU A 397 -1.49 -18.91 -11.40
N ILE A 398 -2.49 -19.40 -10.65
CA ILE A 398 -2.71 -19.01 -9.25
C ILE A 398 -1.56 -19.53 -8.37
N GLY A 399 -1.12 -20.78 -8.57
CA GLY A 399 0.01 -21.36 -7.85
C GLY A 399 1.32 -20.61 -8.10
N LEU A 400 1.55 -20.14 -9.33
CA LEU A 400 2.65 -19.24 -9.66
C LEU A 400 2.51 -17.90 -8.94
N CYS A 401 1.32 -17.28 -8.94
CA CYS A 401 1.10 -16.04 -8.19
C CYS A 401 1.37 -16.23 -6.70
N PHE A 402 0.93 -17.34 -6.11
CA PHE A 402 1.21 -17.68 -4.72
C PHE A 402 2.71 -17.88 -4.45
N LYS A 403 3.39 -18.72 -5.25
CA LYS A 403 4.82 -18.99 -5.10
C LYS A 403 5.64 -17.72 -5.22
N TYR A 404 5.47 -16.96 -6.30
CA TYR A 404 6.19 -15.70 -6.50
C TYR A 404 5.77 -14.63 -5.49
N GLY A 405 4.50 -14.63 -5.06
CA GLY A 405 4.01 -13.81 -3.95
C GLY A 405 4.79 -14.04 -2.67
N TYR A 406 4.90 -15.31 -2.27
CA TYR A 406 5.63 -15.74 -1.09
C TYR A 406 7.16 -15.52 -1.22
N ASP A 407 7.74 -15.91 -2.36
CA ASP A 407 9.17 -15.75 -2.64
C ASP A 407 9.56 -14.26 -2.67
N GLY A 408 8.75 -13.42 -3.31
CA GLY A 408 8.92 -11.97 -3.36
C GLY A 408 8.77 -11.33 -1.98
N PHE A 409 7.72 -11.69 -1.22
CA PHE A 409 7.54 -11.28 0.16
C PHE A 409 8.76 -11.65 1.03
N THR A 410 9.27 -12.87 0.88
CA THR A 410 10.47 -13.36 1.57
C THR A 410 11.72 -12.60 1.13
N GLN A 411 11.88 -12.35 -0.17
CA GLN A 411 13.02 -11.60 -0.70
C GLN A 411 13.06 -10.17 -0.17
N TYR A 412 11.92 -9.49 -0.12
CA TYR A 412 11.81 -8.14 0.41
C TYR A 412 12.02 -8.09 1.93
N ASN A 413 11.45 -9.04 2.67
CA ASN A 413 11.53 -9.03 4.14
C ASN A 413 12.87 -9.54 4.70
N TYR A 414 13.58 -10.44 4.00
CA TYR A 414 14.76 -11.11 4.58
C TYR A 414 16.04 -10.97 3.76
N LYS A 415 15.96 -10.87 2.42
CA LYS A 415 17.17 -10.86 1.57
C LYS A 415 17.63 -9.47 1.17
N SER A 416 16.71 -8.52 1.10
CA SER A 416 16.96 -7.15 0.62
C SER A 416 16.93 -6.14 1.77
N GLY A 417 17.30 -6.58 2.98
CA GLY A 417 17.27 -5.74 4.17
C GLY A 417 18.20 -4.54 4.08
N ILE A 418 17.77 -3.41 4.64
CA ILE A 418 18.59 -2.22 4.83
C ILE A 418 19.58 -2.39 6.00
N LEU A 419 19.29 -3.30 6.93
CA LEU A 419 20.08 -3.67 8.10
C LEU A 419 20.02 -5.20 8.35
N GLN A 420 20.80 -5.68 9.30
CA GLN A 420 20.76 -7.07 9.79
C GLN A 420 20.23 -7.14 11.25
N PRO A 421 19.78 -8.32 11.72
CA PRO A 421 19.30 -8.47 13.10
C PRO A 421 20.29 -8.03 14.19
N ASN A 422 21.59 -8.23 13.99
CA ASN A 422 22.63 -7.81 14.94
C ASN A 422 22.80 -6.28 15.01
N ASP A 423 22.45 -5.54 13.96
CA ASP A 423 22.42 -4.07 14.01
C ASP A 423 21.28 -3.59 14.91
N ILE A 424 20.10 -4.22 14.82
CA ILE A 424 18.97 -3.90 15.69
C ILE A 424 19.30 -4.27 17.14
N GLU A 425 19.92 -5.42 17.37
CA GLU A 425 20.37 -5.83 18.71
C GLU A 425 21.35 -4.81 19.29
N LEU A 426 22.32 -4.33 18.50
CA LEU A 426 23.24 -3.27 18.91
C LEU A 426 22.48 -2.01 19.35
N LEU A 427 21.48 -1.57 18.57
CA LEU A 427 20.67 -0.39 18.91
C LEU A 427 19.87 -0.58 20.20
N LYS A 428 19.25 -1.76 20.39
CA LYS A 428 18.54 -2.09 21.64
C LYS A 428 19.48 -2.06 22.85
N VAL A 429 20.67 -2.64 22.72
CA VAL A 429 21.68 -2.63 23.78
C VAL A 429 22.12 -1.21 24.13
N ILE A 430 22.34 -0.33 23.14
CA ILE A 430 22.65 1.08 23.40
C ILE A 430 21.50 1.76 24.15
N SER A 431 20.26 1.55 23.71
CA SER A 431 19.05 2.11 24.33
C SER A 431 18.91 1.72 25.80
N GLU A 432 19.15 0.44 26.11
CA GLU A 432 19.02 -0.14 27.46
C GLU A 432 20.17 0.23 28.40
N GLN A 433 21.42 0.29 27.90
CA GLN A 433 22.61 0.42 28.75
C GLN A 433 23.10 1.86 28.96
N THR A 434 22.54 2.83 28.24
CA THR A 434 23.03 4.22 28.29
C THR A 434 21.94 5.16 28.81
N PRO A 435 22.25 6.19 29.61
CA PRO A 435 21.25 7.17 30.06
C PRO A 435 20.59 7.93 28.91
N GLN A 436 19.30 8.29 29.03
CA GLN A 436 18.55 9.05 27.99
C GLN A 436 19.21 10.38 27.58
N SER A 437 20.01 10.96 28.46
CA SER A 437 20.80 12.17 28.20
C SER A 437 22.07 11.95 27.36
N THR A 438 22.42 10.71 27.03
CA THR A 438 23.63 10.39 26.26
C THR A 438 23.47 10.87 24.82
N SER A 439 24.33 11.80 24.40
CA SER A 439 24.32 12.30 23.02
C SER A 439 24.87 11.25 22.06
N VAL A 440 24.07 10.96 21.02
CA VAL A 440 24.40 10.00 19.97
C VAL A 440 24.49 10.71 18.62
N ALA A 441 25.61 10.50 17.92
CA ALA A 441 25.76 10.88 16.53
C ALA A 441 25.73 9.65 15.61
N LEU A 442 25.26 9.86 14.38
CA LEU A 442 25.30 8.88 13.29
C LEU A 442 26.18 9.43 12.17
N GLY A 443 27.04 8.58 11.63
CA GLY A 443 27.85 8.92 10.46
C GLY A 443 26.98 9.28 9.23
N SER A 444 27.57 10.00 8.29
CA SER A 444 26.96 10.25 7.00
C SER A 444 26.86 8.95 6.17
N ASN A 445 25.77 8.81 5.41
CA ASN A 445 25.56 7.65 4.54
C ASN A 445 25.33 8.09 3.10
N THR A 446 25.80 7.28 2.15
CA THR A 446 25.61 7.50 0.72
C THR A 446 24.73 6.42 0.07
N ILE A 447 24.20 5.49 0.86
CA ILE A 447 23.44 4.31 0.39
C ILE A 447 21.97 4.68 0.07
N GLY A 448 21.52 5.86 0.50
CA GLY A 448 20.24 6.45 0.06
C GLY A 448 19.02 6.04 0.89
N PHE A 449 19.22 5.33 2.01
CA PHE A 449 18.16 5.02 2.99
C PHE A 449 18.19 5.99 4.18
N SER A 450 17.03 6.17 4.81
CA SER A 450 16.90 7.00 6.01
C SER A 450 17.29 6.23 7.28
N TYR A 451 18.57 5.85 7.41
CA TYR A 451 19.06 5.11 8.58
C TYR A 451 18.83 5.83 9.91
N ARG A 452 18.80 7.17 9.90
CA ARG A 452 18.53 7.96 11.10
C ARG A 452 17.19 7.59 11.74
N THR A 453 16.13 7.44 10.95
CA THR A 453 14.80 7.17 11.52
C THR A 453 14.75 5.79 12.16
N VAL A 454 15.51 4.82 11.63
CA VAL A 454 15.66 3.50 12.24
C VAL A 454 16.41 3.59 13.56
N VAL A 455 17.53 4.32 13.60
CA VAL A 455 18.31 4.54 14.83
C VAL A 455 17.47 5.26 15.88
N GLU A 456 16.83 6.37 15.53
CA GLU A 456 15.98 7.15 16.44
C GLU A 456 14.78 6.32 16.95
N TRP A 457 14.21 5.44 16.13
CA TRP A 457 13.13 4.53 16.54
C TRP A 457 13.56 3.56 17.65
N TYR A 458 14.73 2.92 17.50
CA TYR A 458 15.20 1.94 18.49
C TYR A 458 15.87 2.57 19.72
N LEU A 459 16.52 3.72 19.56
CA LEU A 459 17.13 4.43 20.68
C LEU A 459 16.11 5.25 21.48
N LEU A 460 14.99 5.66 20.84
CA LEU A 460 14.05 6.64 21.38
C LEU A 460 14.78 7.90 21.85
N ARG A 461 15.67 8.40 20.99
CA ARG A 461 16.50 9.60 21.21
C ARG A 461 16.73 10.36 19.94
N LYS A 462 16.95 11.65 20.06
CA LYS A 462 17.40 12.49 18.97
C LYS A 462 18.83 12.14 18.57
N VAL A 463 19.05 11.95 17.27
CA VAL A 463 20.37 11.67 16.70
C VAL A 463 20.86 12.87 15.88
N THR A 464 22.13 13.22 16.02
CA THR A 464 22.83 14.23 15.21
C THR A 464 23.72 13.61 14.14
N TYR A 465 24.06 14.36 13.09
CA TYR A 465 25.06 13.96 12.08
C TYR A 465 26.42 14.63 12.30
N ASP A 466 26.52 15.49 13.32
CA ASP A 466 27.75 16.21 13.63
C ASP A 466 28.67 15.33 14.46
N VAL A 467 29.57 14.61 13.78
CA VAL A 467 30.58 13.74 14.38
C VAL A 467 31.70 14.52 15.09
N THR A 468 31.84 15.82 14.77
CA THR A 468 32.87 16.70 15.35
C THR A 468 32.43 17.34 16.66
N ASN A 469 31.15 17.22 17.00
CA ASN A 469 30.59 17.82 18.20
C ASN A 469 31.24 17.25 19.47
N ASP A 470 31.76 18.13 20.31
CA ASP A 470 32.47 17.77 21.53
C ASP A 470 31.56 17.09 22.58
N LYS A 471 30.25 17.30 22.47
CA LYS A 471 29.23 16.75 23.38
C LYS A 471 28.79 15.33 23.01
N VAL A 472 29.17 14.82 21.84
CA VAL A 472 28.80 13.47 21.40
C VAL A 472 29.58 12.44 22.20
N SER A 473 28.85 11.60 22.94
CA SER A 473 29.45 10.54 23.75
C SER A 473 29.54 9.21 22.99
N LEU A 474 28.54 8.94 22.14
CA LEU A 474 28.45 7.73 21.33
C LEU A 474 28.32 8.09 19.85
N LEU A 475 29.05 7.37 19.02
CA LEU A 475 29.07 7.56 17.59
C LEU A 475 28.80 6.24 16.89
N LEU A 476 27.74 6.19 16.08
CA LEU A 476 27.42 5.07 15.21
C LEU A 476 27.97 5.35 13.82
N LEU A 477 28.98 4.61 13.40
CA LEU A 477 29.55 4.70 12.05
C LEU A 477 29.17 3.49 11.21
N PHE A 478 29.17 3.67 9.89
CA PHE A 478 28.93 2.57 8.97
C PHE A 478 30.19 1.72 8.81
N ASN A 479 29.99 0.44 8.53
CA ASN A 479 31.07 -0.52 8.31
C ASN A 479 32.05 -0.02 7.22
N PRO A 480 33.37 0.09 7.51
CA PRO A 480 34.38 0.58 6.57
C PRO A 480 34.53 -0.29 5.32
N GLY A 481 34.03 -1.53 5.36
CA GLY A 481 33.99 -2.43 4.22
C GLY A 481 33.10 -1.93 3.08
N PHE A 482 32.17 -1.01 3.33
CA PHE A 482 31.27 -0.48 2.31
C PHE A 482 31.89 0.61 1.42
N GLY A 483 33.05 1.18 1.76
CA GLY A 483 33.69 2.19 0.92
C GLY A 483 34.70 3.09 1.62
N SER A 484 35.45 3.87 0.85
CA SER A 484 36.45 4.81 1.36
C SER A 484 35.84 5.90 2.24
N THR A 485 34.67 6.43 1.88
CA THR A 485 33.94 7.44 2.66
C THR A 485 33.71 7.00 4.11
N TYR A 486 33.45 5.71 4.35
CA TYR A 486 33.22 5.17 5.69
C TYR A 486 34.52 4.94 6.46
N ARG A 487 35.59 4.55 5.76
CA ARG A 487 36.95 4.49 6.35
C ARG A 487 37.44 5.86 6.80
N THR A 488 37.21 6.89 5.99
CA THR A 488 37.57 8.27 6.34
C THR A 488 36.84 8.73 7.59
N GLN A 489 35.53 8.50 7.69
CA GLN A 489 34.75 8.86 8.90
C GLN A 489 35.24 8.13 10.16
N ILE A 490 35.69 6.87 10.04
CA ILE A 490 36.28 6.14 11.15
C ILE A 490 37.62 6.73 11.57
N ALA A 491 38.51 7.02 10.61
CA ALA A 491 39.79 7.65 10.90
C ALA A 491 39.60 9.02 11.59
N GLU A 492 38.68 9.84 11.07
CA GLU A 492 38.30 11.12 11.69
C GLU A 492 37.77 10.93 13.11
N ALA A 493 36.93 9.92 13.37
CA ALA A 493 36.43 9.64 14.71
C ALA A 493 37.55 9.22 15.68
N GLU A 494 38.45 8.36 15.23
CA GLU A 494 39.60 7.89 16.02
C GLU A 494 40.57 9.03 16.33
N GLU A 495 40.84 9.92 15.37
CA GLU A 495 41.60 11.17 15.57
C GLU A 495 40.95 12.10 16.59
N ASN A 496 39.61 12.09 16.68
CA ASN A 496 38.83 12.85 17.65
C ASN A 496 38.60 12.09 18.99
N GLY A 497 39.40 11.05 19.27
CA GLY A 497 39.45 10.38 20.57
C GLY A 497 38.30 9.40 20.83
N PHE A 498 37.58 8.98 19.80
CA PHE A 498 36.63 7.87 19.91
C PHE A 498 37.34 6.52 19.77
N THR A 499 36.94 5.55 20.59
CA THR A 499 37.41 4.16 20.50
C THR A 499 36.28 3.22 20.11
N LEU A 500 36.60 2.21 19.31
CA LEU A 500 35.64 1.18 18.92
C LEU A 500 35.23 0.34 20.14
N VAL A 501 33.92 0.23 20.38
CA VAL A 501 33.34 -0.56 21.48
C VAL A 501 32.72 -1.85 20.99
N ARG A 502 31.93 -1.77 19.91
CA ARG A 502 31.19 -2.93 19.39
C ARG A 502 30.99 -2.82 17.88
N GLN A 503 31.01 -3.96 17.20
CA GLN A 503 30.74 -4.06 15.77
C GLN A 503 29.45 -4.86 15.53
N ALA A 504 28.66 -4.38 14.58
CA ALA A 504 27.57 -5.12 13.94
C ALA A 504 27.81 -5.15 12.42
N SER A 505 26.81 -5.59 11.65
CA SER A 505 26.97 -5.79 10.20
C SER A 505 27.13 -4.46 9.47
N TYR A 506 26.22 -3.52 9.73
CA TYR A 506 26.20 -2.19 9.15
C TYR A 506 26.74 -1.14 10.10
N PHE A 507 26.49 -1.24 11.40
CA PHE A 507 26.87 -0.23 12.38
C PHE A 507 28.04 -0.65 13.26
N TRP A 508 29.00 0.24 13.43
CA TRP A 508 30.08 0.12 14.40
C TRP A 508 29.88 1.23 15.45
N LEU A 509 29.83 0.82 16.71
CA LEU A 509 29.67 1.71 17.85
C LEU A 509 31.04 2.14 18.35
N TYR A 510 31.23 3.45 18.34
CA TYR A 510 32.38 4.14 18.90
C TYR A 510 31.95 4.93 20.14
N GLN A 511 32.82 5.01 21.14
CA GLN A 511 32.59 5.75 22.37
C GLN A 511 33.77 6.67 22.65
N ARG A 512 33.48 7.90 23.05
CA ARG A 512 34.51 8.82 23.51
C ARG A 512 34.83 8.51 24.97
N ALA A 513 36.12 8.44 25.32
CA ALA A 513 36.51 8.36 26.72
C ALA A 513 35.89 9.55 27.49
N PRO A 514 35.36 9.34 28.71
CA PRO A 514 34.86 10.46 29.50
C PRO A 514 35.97 11.49 29.65
N ALA A 515 35.66 12.76 29.36
CA ALA A 515 36.64 13.84 29.48
C ALA A 515 37.25 13.77 30.89
N ASN A 516 38.58 13.71 30.97
CA ASN A 516 39.25 13.64 32.26
C ASN A 516 38.84 14.87 33.08
N PRO A 517 38.14 14.72 34.21
CA PRO A 517 37.63 15.86 34.97
C PRO A 517 38.74 16.78 35.48
N ASN A 518 40.00 16.32 35.45
CA ASN A 518 41.18 17.08 35.87
C ASN A 518 41.89 17.83 34.73
N SER A 519 41.31 17.92 33.52
CA SER A 519 41.94 18.55 32.35
C SER A 519 41.54 20.01 32.10
N GLN A 520 41.00 20.71 33.12
CA GLN A 520 40.67 22.14 33.07
C GLN A 520 41.63 22.99 33.88
#